data_AF-A0A0Q4X6Y7-F1
#
_entry.id   AF-A0A0Q4X6Y7-F1
#
_cell.length_a   1.000
_cell.length_b   1.000
_cell.length_c   1.000
_cell.angle_alpha   90.00
_cell.angle_beta   90.00
_cell.angle_gamma   90.00
#
_symmetry.space_group_name_H-M   'P 1'
#
loop_
_entity.id
_entity.type
_entity.pdbx_description
1 polymer ?
#
loop_
_entity_poly.entity_id
_entity_poly.type
_entity_poly.pdbx_seq_one_letter_code
_entity_poly.pdbx_strand_id
1 'polypeptide(L)'
;MTDTFKTALPKAKVPRRRITLDSQLMSYWDREAQRLDVMAANARWGWMARSYARKAERARAQSARSAQREADRGVGPAPASQEIEPQT
;
A
#
# COMPACT_ATOMS: atom_id res chain seq x y z
N MET A 1 29.91 -5.44 -45.82
CA MET A 1 28.44 -5.57 -45.65
C MET A 1 28.17 -6.65 -44.62
N THR A 2 28.00 -6.29 -43.34
CA THR A 2 27.24 -7.07 -42.36
C THR A 2 26.85 -6.12 -41.22
N ASP A 3 25.68 -5.50 -41.36
CA ASP A 3 25.07 -4.69 -40.31
C ASP A 3 24.52 -5.62 -39.23
N THR A 4 25.11 -5.55 -38.05
CA THR A 4 24.65 -6.26 -36.86
C THR A 4 23.45 -5.51 -36.27
N PHE A 5 22.23 -5.95 -36.59
CA PHE A 5 21.01 -5.42 -36.00
C PHE A 5 20.94 -5.76 -34.51
N LYS A 6 21.36 -4.80 -33.67
CA LYS A 6 21.15 -4.82 -32.22
C LYS A 6 19.65 -4.70 -31.93
N THR A 7 19.00 -5.84 -31.76
CA THR A 7 17.60 -5.91 -31.33
C THR A 7 17.50 -5.39 -29.90
N ALA A 8 17.11 -4.13 -29.74
CA ALA A 8 16.78 -3.56 -28.45
C ALA A 8 15.41 -4.12 -28.01
N LEU A 9 15.40 -5.01 -27.02
CA LEU A 9 14.16 -5.46 -26.40
C LEU A 9 13.44 -4.23 -25.79
N PRO A 10 12.14 -4.04 -26.06
CA PRO A 10 11.40 -2.94 -25.46
C PRO A 10 11.44 -3.10 -23.94
N LYS A 11 11.91 -2.07 -23.22
CA LYS A 11 11.81 -2.03 -21.76
C LYS A 11 10.33 -2.12 -21.40
N ALA A 12 9.90 -3.27 -20.89
CA ALA A 12 8.54 -3.44 -20.40
C ALA A 12 8.26 -2.33 -19.37
N LYS A 13 7.33 -1.44 -19.67
CA LYS A 13 6.90 -0.40 -18.73
C LYS A 13 6.23 -1.13 -17.57
N VAL A 14 6.89 -1.17 -16.41
CA VAL A 14 6.28 -1.65 -15.18
C VAL A 14 5.01 -0.81 -14.97
N PRO A 15 3.81 -1.41 -14.97
CA PRO A 15 2.59 -0.64 -14.79
C PRO A 15 2.67 0.07 -13.44
N ARG A 16 2.66 1.40 -13.47
CA ARG A 16 2.65 2.21 -12.24
C ARG A 16 1.37 1.88 -11.50
N ARG A 17 1.52 1.23 -10.33
CA ARG A 17 0.42 0.91 -9.44
C ARG A 17 -0.29 2.23 -9.09
N ARG A 18 -1.59 2.31 -9.36
CA ARG A 18 -2.38 3.50 -9.03
C ARG A 18 -2.40 3.67 -7.51
N ILE A 19 -2.12 4.89 -7.05
CA ILE A 19 -2.17 5.22 -5.63
C ILE A 19 -3.63 5.50 -5.27
N THR A 20 -4.23 4.61 -4.51
CA THR A 20 -5.60 4.73 -3.98
C THR A 20 -5.56 5.10 -2.50
N LEU A 21 -6.65 5.67 -1.97
CA LEU A 21 -6.76 5.93 -0.54
C LEU A 21 -6.55 4.66 0.29
N ASP A 22 -7.15 3.54 -0.13
CA ASP A 22 -7.05 2.30 0.63
C ASP A 22 -5.62 1.72 0.60
N SER A 23 -4.89 1.87 -0.51
CA SER A 23 -3.45 1.53 -0.56
C SER A 23 -2.59 2.38 0.38
N GLN A 24 -2.95 3.66 0.56
CA GLN A 24 -2.31 4.55 1.53
C GLN A 24 -2.67 4.14 2.96
N LEU A 25 -3.93 3.78 3.21
CA LEU A 25 -4.40 3.31 4.51
C LEU A 25 -3.74 1.99 4.91
N MET A 26 -3.53 1.03 3.98
CA MET A 26 -2.77 -0.20 4.27
C MET A 26 -1.38 0.15 4.82
N SER A 27 -0.63 0.97 4.09
CA SER A 27 0.71 1.39 4.48
C SER A 27 0.74 2.15 5.80
N TYR A 28 -0.27 2.99 6.06
CA TYR A 28 -0.42 3.72 7.31
C TYR A 28 -0.68 2.77 8.48
N TRP A 29 -1.67 1.89 8.36
CA TRP A 29 -2.04 0.96 9.43
C TRP A 29 -0.94 -0.04 9.73
N ASP A 30 -0.15 -0.46 8.73
CA ASP A 30 1.01 -1.34 8.94
C ASP A 30 2.11 -0.63 9.75
N ARG A 31 2.42 0.63 9.42
CA ARG A 31 3.37 1.44 10.20
C ARG A 31 2.89 1.69 11.61
N GLU A 32 1.60 1.97 11.77
CA GLU A 32 1.02 2.22 13.09
C GLU A 32 1.03 0.95 13.95
N ALA A 33 0.77 -0.22 13.37
CA ALA A 33 0.91 -1.50 14.07
C ALA A 33 2.34 -1.70 14.59
N GLN A 34 3.36 -1.47 13.74
CA GLN A 34 4.76 -1.58 14.14
C GLN A 34 5.13 -0.56 15.23
N ARG A 35 4.67 0.70 15.10
CA ARG A 35 4.86 1.73 16.13
C ARG A 35 4.27 1.29 17.47
N LEU A 36 3.08 0.71 17.46
CA LEU A 36 2.40 0.23 18.65
C LEU A 36 3.11 -0.99 19.27
N ASP A 37 3.66 -1.88 18.44
CA ASP A 37 4.50 -2.99 18.93
C ASP A 37 5.76 -2.47 19.63
N VAL A 38 6.42 -1.45 19.06
CA VAL A 38 7.59 -0.80 19.68
C VAL A 38 7.20 -0.13 21.00
N MET A 39 6.04 0.55 21.07
CA MET A 39 5.56 1.14 22.34
C MET A 39 5.20 0.06 23.37
N ALA A 40 4.64 -1.08 22.94
CA ALA A 40 4.34 -2.20 23.82
C ALA A 40 5.62 -2.81 24.42
N ALA A 41 6.65 -3.00 23.60
CA ALA A 41 7.94 -3.54 24.01
C ALA A 41 8.68 -2.63 25.01
N ASN A 42 8.54 -1.30 24.86
CA ASN A 42 9.18 -0.31 25.72
C ASN A 42 8.32 0.13 26.92
N ALA A 43 7.11 -0.43 27.09
CA ALA A 43 6.22 0.00 28.15
C ALA A 43 6.72 -0.45 29.53
N ARG A 44 6.76 0.50 30.47
CA ARG A 44 7.19 0.26 31.87
C ARG A 44 6.22 -0.61 32.67
N TRP A 45 4.95 -0.64 32.30
CA TRP A 45 3.92 -1.39 33.01
C TRP A 45 3.19 -2.37 32.10
N GLY A 46 2.95 -3.58 32.59
CA GLY A 46 2.33 -4.65 31.81
C GLY A 46 0.92 -4.33 31.32
N TRP A 47 0.13 -3.54 32.04
CA TRP A 47 -1.20 -3.12 31.57
C TRP A 47 -1.11 -2.16 30.37
N MET A 48 -0.08 -1.32 30.33
CA MET A 48 0.19 -0.39 29.24
C MET A 48 0.68 -1.15 28.00
N ALA A 49 1.59 -2.12 28.18
CA ALA A 49 2.01 -3.05 27.12
C ALA A 49 0.82 -3.76 26.47
N ARG A 50 -0.09 -4.30 27.29
CA ARG A 50 -1.32 -4.96 26.80
C ARG A 50 -2.24 -4.00 26.04
N SER A 51 -2.35 -2.75 26.49
CA SER A 51 -3.16 -1.73 25.80
C SER A 51 -2.60 -1.43 24.40
N TYR A 52 -1.28 -1.25 24.28
CA TYR A 52 -0.63 -1.04 22.99
C TYR A 52 -0.72 -2.27 22.08
N ALA A 53 -0.52 -3.48 22.60
CA ALA A 53 -0.68 -4.71 21.83
C ALA A 53 -2.09 -4.83 21.21
N ARG A 54 -3.14 -4.56 22.00
CA ARG A 54 -4.53 -4.55 21.49
C ARG A 54 -4.75 -3.49 20.41
N LYS A 55 -4.10 -2.33 20.52
CA LYS A 55 -4.17 -1.30 19.48
C LYS A 55 -3.43 -1.76 18.21
N ALA A 56 -2.28 -2.43 18.35
CA ALA A 56 -1.53 -2.97 17.21
C ALA A 56 -2.37 -4.01 16.45
N GLU A 57 -3.06 -4.91 17.18
CA GLU A 57 -4.03 -5.84 16.59
C GLU A 57 -5.15 -5.14 15.82
N ARG A 58 -5.73 -4.07 16.38
CA ARG A 58 -6.74 -3.27 15.69
C ARG A 58 -6.19 -2.59 14.42
N ALA A 59 -4.97 -2.09 14.46
CA ALA A 59 -4.31 -1.52 13.29
C ALA A 59 -4.13 -2.58 12.20
N ARG A 60 -3.66 -3.79 12.53
CA ARG A 60 -3.57 -4.91 11.58
C ARG A 60 -4.95 -5.27 11.00
N ALA A 61 -6.00 -5.29 11.81
CA ALA A 61 -7.35 -5.55 11.33
C ALA A 61 -7.85 -4.46 10.36
N GLN A 62 -7.50 -3.19 10.59
CA GLN A 62 -7.81 -2.09 9.67
C GLN A 62 -7.03 -2.21 8.35
N SER A 63 -5.74 -2.56 8.41
CA SER A 63 -4.93 -2.83 7.22
C SER A 63 -5.56 -3.94 6.37
N ALA A 64 -5.96 -5.05 6.99
CA ALA A 64 -6.65 -6.16 6.31
C ALA A 64 -7.98 -5.73 5.64
N ARG A 65 -8.77 -4.87 6.30
CA ARG A 65 -10.01 -4.32 5.71
C ARG A 65 -9.73 -3.42 4.51
N SER A 66 -8.69 -2.59 4.56
CA SER A 66 -8.28 -1.78 3.42
C SER A 66 -7.74 -2.65 2.28
N ALA A 67 -7.00 -3.71 2.60
CA ALA A 67 -6.52 -4.68 1.61
C ALA A 67 -7.68 -5.37 0.89
N GLN A 68 -8.73 -5.77 1.61
CA GLN A 68 -9.93 -6.33 1.00
C GLN A 68 -10.60 -5.34 0.04
N ARG A 69 -10.77 -4.08 0.46
CA ARG A 69 -11.35 -3.02 -0.40
C ARG A 69 -10.51 -2.77 -1.66
N GLU A 70 -9.18 -2.82 -1.55
CA GLU A 70 -8.30 -2.73 -2.73
C GLU A 70 -8.38 -3.94 -3.65
N ALA A 71 -8.50 -5.14 -3.08
CA ALA A 71 -8.72 -6.35 -3.87
C ALA A 71 -10.04 -6.26 -4.65
N ASP A 72 -11.13 -5.81 -4.00
CA ASP A 72 -12.43 -5.62 -4.64
C ASP A 72 -12.34 -4.59 -5.79
N ARG A 73 -11.53 -3.52 -5.64
CA ARG A 73 -11.27 -2.54 -6.71
C ARG A 73 -10.52 -3.15 -7.89
N GLY A 74 -9.58 -4.06 -7.64
CA GLY A 74 -8.83 -4.78 -8.68
C GLY A 74 -9.69 -5.74 -9.52
N VAL A 75 -10.90 -6.05 -9.07
CA VAL A 75 -11.87 -6.93 -9.75
C VAL A 75 -12.87 -6.13 -10.63
N GLY A 76 -12.90 -4.80 -10.55
CA GLY A 76 -13.74 -3.93 -11.38
C GLY A 76 -13.01 -3.34 -12.61
N PRO A 77 -13.73 -2.87 -13.64
CA PRO A 77 -13.11 -2.19 -14.77
C PRO A 77 -12.29 -1.00 -14.25
N ALA A 78 -11.00 -0.97 -14.58
CA ALA A 78 -10.11 0.09 -14.14
C ALA A 78 -10.72 1.45 -14.53
N PRO A 79 -10.93 2.38 -13.58
CA PRO A 79 -11.49 3.69 -13.93
C PRO A 79 -10.53 4.33 -14.92
N ALA A 80 -11.02 4.75 -16.09
CA ALA A 80 -10.24 5.50 -17.06
C ALA A 80 -9.43 6.55 -16.31
N SER A 81 -8.10 6.56 -16.49
CA SER A 81 -7.28 7.65 -15.98
C SER A 81 -7.92 8.91 -16.54
N GLN A 82 -8.55 9.72 -15.69
CA GLN A 82 -9.01 11.03 -16.10
C GLN A 82 -7.73 11.84 -16.36
N GLU A 83 -7.34 11.85 -17.63
CA GLU A 83 -6.47 12.88 -18.18
C GLU A 83 -7.20 14.20 -17.92
N ILE A 84 -6.77 14.90 -16.89
CA ILE A 84 -7.21 16.26 -16.62
C ILE A 84 -6.59 17.09 -17.76
N GLU A 85 -7.34 17.30 -18.83
CA GLU A 85 -6.96 18.27 -19.86
C GLU A 85 -6.97 19.68 -19.23
N PRO A 86 -5.88 20.46 -19.39
CA PRO A 86 -5.90 21.86 -19.03
C PRO A 86 -6.78 22.60 -20.05
N GLN A 87 -7.95 23.08 -19.60
CA GLN A 87 -8.73 24.03 -20.38
C GLN A 87 -7.97 25.35 -20.47
N THR A 88 -7.58 25.70 -21.69
CA THR A 88 -7.00 27.00 -22.11
C THR A 88 -8.06 28.08 -22.16
#